data_AF-A0A191ZHJ9-F1
#
_entry.id   AF-A0A191ZHJ9-F1
#
_cell.length_a   1.000
_cell.length_b   1.000
_cell.length_c   1.000
_cell.angle_alpha   90.00
_cell.angle_beta   90.00
_cell.angle_gamma   90.00
#
_symmetry.space_group_name_H-M   'P 1'
#
loop_
_entity.id
_entity.type
_entity.pdbx_description
1 polymer ?
#
loop_
_entity_poly.entity_id
_entity_poly.type
_entity_poly.pdbx_seq_one_letter_code
_entity_poly.pdbx_strand_id
1 'polypeptide(L)'
;MRRLFTLLAGEDLVAAMRARQAIELACRFLRDFPFACRKVSADHPFLREKLIEFGSAGYVALCEVETGDIVTILGVRHQREDDYY
;
A
#
# COMPACT_ATOMS: atom_id res chain seq x y z
N MET A 1 2.54 -2.83 -10.89
CA MET A 1 3.42 -1.83 -10.24
C MET A 1 3.96 -0.71 -11.15
N ARG A 2 3.50 -0.52 -12.41
CA ARG A 2 4.16 0.43 -13.33
C ARG A 2 3.48 1.80 -13.47
N ARG A 3 2.23 1.98 -13.02
CA ARG A 3 1.49 3.24 -13.22
C ARG A 3 1.79 4.33 -12.17
N LEU A 4 1.96 3.95 -10.90
CA LEU A 4 2.25 4.91 -9.82
C LEU A 4 3.61 5.60 -10.02
N PHE A 5 4.57 4.89 -10.61
CA PHE A 5 5.90 5.40 -10.90
C PHE A 5 5.92 6.45 -12.02
N THR A 6 5.11 6.27 -13.06
CA THR A 6 5.11 7.14 -14.23
C THR A 6 4.59 8.54 -13.91
N LEU A 7 3.69 8.67 -12.92
CA LEU A 7 3.11 9.96 -12.54
C LEU A 7 4.10 10.83 -11.75
N LEU A 8 4.95 10.22 -10.89
CA LEU A 8 5.96 10.95 -10.12
C LEU A 8 7.27 11.17 -10.89
N ALA A 9 7.63 10.25 -11.80
CA ALA A 9 8.89 10.31 -12.54
C ALA A 9 8.96 11.44 -13.59
N GLY A 10 7.83 12.03 -13.96
CA GLY A 10 7.77 13.15 -14.92
C GLY A 10 8.13 14.52 -14.34
N GLU A 11 7.94 14.73 -13.02
CA GLU A 11 8.07 16.05 -12.37
C GLU A 11 9.06 16.08 -11.19
N ASP A 12 9.17 15.02 -10.37
CA ASP A 12 10.10 14.97 -9.22
C ASP A 12 10.59 13.53 -8.96
N LEU A 13 11.77 13.22 -9.52
CA LEU A 13 12.46 11.95 -9.34
C LEU A 13 12.76 11.64 -7.86
N VAL A 14 13.05 12.67 -7.05
CA VAL A 14 13.38 12.49 -5.63
C VAL A 14 12.13 12.12 -4.84
N ALA A 15 10.97 12.71 -5.16
CA ALA A 15 9.70 12.27 -4.61
C ALA A 15 9.37 10.82 -5.03
N ALA A 16 9.57 10.46 -6.30
CA ALA A 16 9.35 9.10 -6.78
C ALA A 16 10.21 8.06 -6.03
N MET A 17 11.49 8.37 -5.80
CA MET A 17 12.40 7.50 -5.05
C MET A 17 11.97 7.33 -3.59
N ARG A 18 11.58 8.42 -2.92
CA ARG A 18 11.09 8.38 -1.55
C ARG A 18 9.78 7.58 -1.44
N ALA A 19 8.87 7.73 -2.40
CA ALA A 19 7.64 6.95 -2.46
C ALA A 19 7.92 5.45 -2.61
N ARG A 20 8.88 5.08 -3.48
CA ARG A 20 9.34 3.69 -3.62
C ARG A 20 9.82 3.12 -2.30
N GLN A 21 10.64 3.87 -1.59
CA GLN A 21 11.20 3.45 -0.31
C GLN A 21 10.10 3.26 0.75
N ALA A 22 9.14 4.18 0.82
CA ALA A 22 8.00 4.06 1.73
C ALA A 22 7.16 2.80 1.42
N ILE A 23 6.89 2.53 0.15
CA ILE A 23 6.18 1.32 -0.29
C ILE A 23 7.00 0.06 0.04
N GLU A 24 8.31 0.07 -0.18
CA GLU A 24 9.18 -1.07 0.14
C GLU A 24 9.17 -1.40 1.64
N LEU A 25 9.21 -0.39 2.50
CA LEU A 25 9.09 -0.55 3.95
C LEU A 25 7.72 -1.12 4.34
N ALA A 26 6.65 -0.65 3.71
CA ALA A 26 5.31 -1.19 3.92
C ALA A 26 5.20 -2.65 3.49
N CYS A 27 5.80 -3.04 2.38
CA CYS A 27 5.84 -4.44 1.93
C CYS A 27 6.60 -5.34 2.91
N ARG A 28 7.71 -4.86 3.50
CA ARG A 28 8.43 -5.62 4.54
C ARG A 28 7.57 -5.79 5.79
N PHE A 29 6.89 -4.73 6.23
CA PHE A 29 5.95 -4.81 7.35
C PHE A 29 4.82 -5.82 7.07
N LEU A 30 4.27 -5.80 5.86
CA LEU A 30 3.21 -6.72 5.45
C LEU A 30 3.67 -8.19 5.50
N ARG A 31 4.93 -8.45 5.13
CA ARG A 31 5.53 -9.78 5.22
C ARG A 31 5.67 -10.25 6.67
N ASP A 32 6.18 -9.38 7.54
CA ASP A 32 6.52 -9.77 8.92
C ASP A 32 5.30 -9.76 9.85
N PHE A 33 4.34 -8.85 9.58
CA PHE A 33 3.18 -8.59 10.44
C PHE A 33 1.88 -8.39 9.64
N PRO A 34 1.46 -9.34 8.78
CA PRO A 34 0.26 -9.18 7.95
C PRO A 34 -1.00 -8.95 8.80
N PHE A 35 -1.11 -9.65 9.93
CA PHE A 35 -2.28 -9.59 10.81
C PHE A 35 -2.31 -8.34 11.72
N ALA A 36 -1.26 -7.51 11.72
CA ALA A 36 -1.27 -6.21 12.38
C ALA A 36 -1.93 -5.10 11.52
N CYS A 37 -2.15 -5.36 10.24
CA CYS A 37 -2.81 -4.41 9.33
C CYS A 37 -4.31 -4.33 9.59
N ARG A 38 -4.96 -3.21 9.26
CA ARG A 38 -6.40 -3.03 9.52
C ARG A 38 -7.22 -3.95 8.62
N LYS A 39 -8.26 -4.58 9.16
CA LYS A 39 -9.25 -5.32 8.35
C LYS A 39 -10.12 -4.34 7.58
N VAL A 40 -10.37 -4.63 6.30
CA VAL A 40 -11.21 -3.77 5.45
C VAL A 40 -12.69 -3.92 5.77
N SER A 41 -13.14 -5.16 6.04
CA SER A 41 -14.52 -5.45 6.46
C SER A 41 -14.55 -6.69 7.37
N ALA A 42 -15.61 -6.83 8.17
CA ALA A 42 -15.89 -8.04 8.93
C ALA A 42 -16.16 -9.25 8.02
N ASP A 43 -16.75 -9.02 6.84
CA ASP A 43 -17.12 -10.06 5.88
C ASP A 43 -15.92 -10.62 5.11
N HIS A 44 -14.79 -9.89 5.12
CA HIS A 44 -13.57 -10.25 4.40
C HIS A 44 -12.40 -10.32 5.39
N PRO A 45 -12.32 -11.38 6.22
CA PRO A 45 -11.40 -11.45 7.37
C PRO A 45 -9.90 -11.44 6.98
N PHE A 46 -9.59 -11.79 5.73
CA PHE A 46 -8.26 -11.83 5.15
C PHE A 46 -7.87 -10.57 4.38
N LEU A 47 -8.86 -9.74 4.03
CA LEU A 47 -8.64 -8.49 3.31
C LEU A 47 -8.21 -7.39 4.28
N ARG A 48 -7.03 -6.82 4.02
CA ARG A 48 -6.38 -5.88 4.92
C ARG A 48 -5.82 -4.67 4.18
N GLU A 49 -5.80 -3.55 4.89
CA GLU A 49 -5.20 -2.31 4.42
C GLU A 49 -4.05 -1.89 5.33
N LYS A 50 -2.97 -1.42 4.69
CA LYS A 50 -1.83 -0.78 5.34
C LYS A 50 -1.75 0.67 4.89
N LEU A 51 -1.86 1.58 5.85
CA LEU A 51 -1.53 2.98 5.66
C LEU A 51 -0.01 3.13 5.51
N ILE A 52 0.40 3.85 4.48
CA ILE A 52 1.80 4.16 4.17
C ILE A 52 1.94 5.68 4.24
N GLU A 53 2.61 6.15 5.29
CA GLU A 53 2.85 7.58 5.47
C GLU A 53 3.81 8.10 4.39
N PHE A 54 3.36 9.08 3.62
CA PHE A 54 4.16 9.70 2.57
C PHE A 54 3.60 11.08 2.17
N GLY A 55 4.45 12.13 2.19
CA GLY A 55 4.01 13.47 1.80
C GLY A 55 2.86 13.99 2.67
N SER A 56 1.88 14.66 2.04
CA SER A 56 0.75 15.29 2.73
C SER A 56 -0.49 14.41 2.92
N ALA A 57 -0.52 13.22 2.32
CA ALA A 57 -1.69 12.36 2.33
C ALA A 57 -1.40 10.86 2.34
N GLY A 58 -0.20 10.40 1.95
CA GLY A 58 0.16 9.00 2.02
C GLY A 58 -0.52 8.10 1.00
N TYR A 59 -0.20 6.81 1.09
CA TYR A 59 -0.76 5.75 0.28
C TYR A 59 -1.50 4.72 1.14
N VAL A 60 -2.32 3.90 0.51
CA VAL A 60 -2.93 2.71 1.09
C VAL A 60 -2.54 1.53 0.23
N ALA A 61 -1.94 0.51 0.85
CA ALA A 61 -1.78 -0.80 0.24
C ALA A 61 -2.94 -1.70 0.67
N LEU A 62 -3.71 -2.18 -0.30
CA LEU A 62 -4.69 -3.22 -0.13
C LEU A 62 -4.01 -4.57 -0.33
N CYS A 63 -4.21 -5.49 0.60
CA CYS A 63 -3.61 -6.81 0.56
C CYS A 63 -4.57 -7.88 1.05
N GLU A 64 -4.35 -9.09 0.59
CA GLU A 64 -5.03 -10.28 1.07
C GLU A 64 -4.02 -11.22 1.73
N VAL A 65 -4.36 -11.71 2.91
CA VAL A 65 -3.55 -12.67 3.66
C VAL A 65 -4.10 -14.06 3.41
N GLU A 66 -3.40 -14.86 2.62
CA GLU A 66 -3.81 -16.20 2.24
C GLU A 66 -3.32 -17.25 3.24
N THR A 67 -3.77 -18.50 3.05
CA THR A 67 -3.31 -19.62 3.88
C THR A 67 -1.85 -19.94 3.54
N GLY A 68 -1.01 -20.12 4.56
CA GLY A 68 0.43 -20.37 4.38
C GLY A 68 1.31 -19.12 4.39
N ASP A 69 0.89 -18.05 5.08
CA ASP A 69 1.63 -16.79 5.27
C ASP A 69 1.97 -16.04 3.98
N ILE A 70 1.21 -16.30 2.91
CA ILE A 70 1.31 -15.57 1.65
C ILE A 70 0.51 -14.27 1.79
N VAL A 71 1.14 -13.15 1.43
CA VAL A 71 0.52 -11.83 1.42
C VAL A 71 0.51 -11.31 0.00
N THR A 72 -0.68 -11.24 -0.59
CA THR A 72 -0.88 -10.77 -1.95
C THR A 72 -1.24 -9.29 -1.92
N ILE A 73 -0.40 -8.43 -2.51
CA ILE A 73 -0.70 -7.01 -2.65
C ILE A 73 -1.64 -6.82 -3.84
N LEU A 74 -2.89 -6.48 -3.55
CA LEU A 74 -3.94 -6.27 -4.55
C LEU A 74 -3.79 -4.92 -5.25
N GLY A 75 -3.31 -3.91 -4.53
CA GLY A 75 -3.09 -2.58 -5.09
C GLY A 75 -2.46 -1.61 -4.10
N VAL A 76 -1.85 -0.56 -4.64
CA VAL A 76 -1.35 0.59 -3.87
C VAL A 76 -1.94 1.85 -4.51
N ARG A 77 -2.65 2.65 -3.72
CA ARG A 77 -3.35 3.87 -4.17
C ARG A 77 -3.02 5.06 -3.28
N HIS A 78 -3.06 6.27 -3.81
CA HIS A 78 -2.90 7.49 -3.01
C HIS A 78 -4.19 7.77 -2.22
N GLN A 79 -4.11 8.24 -0.97
CA GLN A 79 -5.32 8.44 -0.15
C GLN A 79 -6.30 9.48 -0.71
N ARG A 80 -5.80 10.43 -1.50
CA ARG A 80 -6.61 11.48 -2.13
C ARG A 80 -7.06 11.18 -3.56
N GLU A 81 -6.64 10.06 -4.14
CA GLU A 81 -7.21 9.62 -5.42
C GLU A 81 -8.58 8.97 -5.15
N ASP A 82 -9.62 9.81 -5.18
CA ASP A 82 -11.08 9.66 -5.41
C ASP A 82 -11.90 8.38 -5.09
N ASP A 83 -11.42 7.36 -4.38
CA ASP A 83 -12.23 6.15 -4.12
C ASP A 83 -12.45 5.84 -2.62
N TYR A 84 -12.65 6.86 -1.78
CA TYR A 84 -12.97 6.69 -0.35
C TYR A 84 -14.36 7.24 -0.02
N TYR A 85 -15.38 6.51 -0.49
CA TYR A 85 -16.75 6.53 0.01
C TYR A 85 -17.27 5.10 0.18
#